data_AF-A0A926ATP2-F1
#
_entry.id   AF-A0A926ATP2-F1
#
_cell.length_a   1.000
_cell.length_b   1.000
_cell.length_c   1.000
_cell.angle_alpha   90.00
_cell.angle_beta   90.00
_cell.angle_gamma   90.00
#
_symmetry.space_group_name_H-M   'P 1'
#
loop_
_entity.id
_entity.type
_entity.pdbx_description
1 polymer ?
#
loop_
_entity_poly.entity_id
_entity_poly.type
_entity_poly.pdbx_seq_one_letter_code
_entity_poly.pdbx_strand_id
1 'polypeptide(L)'
;ELGRKGEKLLSSEEKFLNMTLEQQGKLFYYNPRASVQHWVSKERVNPSWVVSRAYWQGWSEAVVAHVLGQTRGKLRREGGLRLLKNVLNPQNVLAYMQANPQAQVKARIRISFCWGYFSQVWQRSPD
;
A
#
# COMPACT_ATOMS: atom_id res chain seq x y z
N GLU A 1 14.17 -2.31 -0.62
CA GLU A 1 13.88 -3.72 -0.94
C GLU A 1 12.38 -3.92 -1.08
N LEU A 2 11.97 -4.62 -2.14
CA LEU A 2 10.61 -5.07 -2.42
C LEU A 2 10.56 -6.59 -2.28
N GLY A 3 9.35 -7.15 -2.31
CA GLY A 3 9.12 -8.58 -2.28
C GLY A 3 9.22 -9.26 -0.93
N ARG A 4 8.47 -10.35 -0.80
CA ARG A 4 8.20 -10.99 0.48
C ARG A 4 9.49 -11.51 1.12
N LYS A 5 9.73 -11.13 2.38
CA LYS A 5 10.96 -11.49 3.11
C LYS A 5 10.63 -11.82 4.56
N GLY A 6 10.80 -13.09 4.92
CA GLY A 6 10.40 -13.61 6.24
C GLY A 6 8.93 -13.28 6.53
N GLU A 7 8.69 -12.65 7.68
CA GLU A 7 7.35 -12.24 8.11
C GLU A 7 6.85 -10.94 7.44
N LYS A 8 7.72 -10.20 6.74
CA LYS A 8 7.34 -8.94 6.10
C LYS A 8 6.55 -9.22 4.83
N LEU A 9 5.32 -8.72 4.79
CA LEU A 9 4.40 -8.86 3.64
C LEU A 9 4.70 -7.85 2.52
N LEU A 10 5.98 -7.55 2.28
CA LEU A 10 6.46 -6.65 1.24
C LEU A 10 6.05 -7.16 -0.15
N SER A 11 5.91 -6.23 -1.09
CA SER A 11 5.35 -6.48 -2.43
C SER A 11 5.76 -5.41 -3.43
N SER A 12 5.01 -5.30 -4.53
CA SER A 12 5.10 -4.24 -5.54
C SER A 12 6.27 -4.36 -6.53
N GLU A 13 6.88 -5.54 -6.66
CA GLU A 13 7.89 -5.84 -7.68
C GLU A 13 7.32 -5.70 -9.09
N GLU A 14 6.12 -6.25 -9.34
CA GLU A 14 5.42 -6.12 -10.62
C GLU A 14 5.07 -4.66 -10.91
N LYS A 15 4.55 -3.92 -9.91
CA LYS A 15 4.26 -2.49 -10.05
C LYS A 15 5.52 -1.70 -10.40
N PHE A 16 6.64 -1.98 -9.74
CA PHE A 16 7.92 -1.36 -10.03
C PHE A 16 8.35 -1.62 -11.48
N LEU A 17 8.34 -2.89 -11.90
CA LEU A 17 8.66 -3.29 -13.26
C LEU A 17 7.78 -2.57 -14.29
N ASN A 18 6.45 -2.57 -14.08
CA ASN A 18 5.51 -1.94 -14.99
C ASN A 18 5.79 -0.44 -15.12
N MET A 19 5.94 0.27 -14.00
CA MET A 19 6.24 1.71 -14.02
C MET A 19 7.60 2.01 -14.68
N THR A 20 8.61 1.16 -14.47
CA THR A 20 9.90 1.30 -15.17
C THR A 20 9.76 1.13 -16.68
N LEU A 21 8.98 0.13 -17.12
CA LEU A 21 8.71 -0.09 -18.55
C LEU A 21 7.91 1.09 -19.16
N GLU A 22 6.93 1.63 -18.44
CA GLU A 22 6.19 2.83 -18.86
C GLU A 22 7.12 4.05 -19.02
N GLN A 23 8.04 4.27 -18.08
CA GLN A 23 9.05 5.35 -18.18
C GLN A 23 9.98 5.17 -19.38
N GLN A 24 10.17 3.94 -19.87
CA GLN A 24 10.92 3.63 -21.09
C GLN A 24 10.06 3.70 -22.37
N GLY A 25 8.83 4.22 -22.28
CA GLY A 25 7.92 4.34 -23.41
C GLY A 25 7.30 3.02 -23.88
N LYS A 26 7.32 1.96 -23.04
CA LYS A 26 6.63 0.71 -23.34
C LYS A 26 5.13 0.85 -23.07
N LEU A 27 4.34 0.10 -23.83
CA LEU A 27 2.89 0.06 -23.73
C LEU A 27 2.42 -1.32 -23.28
N PHE A 28 1.26 -1.36 -22.63
CA PHE A 28 0.62 -2.59 -22.17
C PHE A 28 -0.72 -2.76 -22.88
N TYR A 29 -1.05 -4.01 -23.19
CA TYR A 29 -2.35 -4.39 -23.74
C TYR A 29 -3.11 -5.22 -22.71
N TYR A 30 -4.36 -4.86 -22.47
CA TYR A 30 -5.27 -5.66 -21.65
C TYR A 30 -6.20 -6.47 -22.55
N ASN A 31 -6.23 -7.79 -22.36
CA ASN A 31 -7.16 -8.67 -23.04
C ASN A 31 -8.20 -9.20 -22.03
N PRO A 32 -9.47 -8.77 -22.08
CA PRO A 32 -10.49 -9.24 -21.13
C PRO A 32 -10.83 -10.73 -21.30
N ARG A 33 -10.43 -11.36 -22.41
CA ARG A 33 -10.61 -12.80 -22.64
C ARG A 33 -9.45 -13.64 -22.09
N ALA A 34 -8.31 -13.04 -21.81
CA ALA A 34 -7.22 -13.73 -21.13
C ALA A 34 -7.59 -13.88 -19.65
N SER A 35 -7.80 -15.12 -19.20
CA SER A 35 -8.19 -15.42 -17.83
C SER A 35 -7.27 -16.46 -17.22
N VAL A 36 -7.09 -16.36 -15.90
CA VAL A 36 -6.31 -17.30 -15.10
C VAL A 36 -7.10 -17.67 -13.86
N GLN A 37 -6.90 -18.89 -13.38
CA GLN A 37 -7.42 -19.29 -12.08
C GLN A 37 -6.41 -18.92 -11.00
N HIS A 38 -6.83 -18.12 -10.02
CA HIS A 38 -5.99 -17.73 -8.91
C HIS A 38 -6.45 -18.39 -7.62
N TRP A 39 -5.56 -19.11 -6.97
CA TRP A 39 -5.82 -19.68 -5.66
C TRP A 39 -5.54 -18.65 -4.56
N VAL A 40 -6.55 -18.37 -3.74
CA VAL A 40 -6.43 -17.50 -2.55
C VAL A 40 -6.61 -18.36 -1.30
N SER A 41 -5.53 -18.52 -0.55
CA SER A 41 -5.55 -19.24 0.73
C SER A 41 -6.53 -18.60 1.73
N LYS A 42 -7.14 -19.42 2.61
CA LYS A 42 -8.08 -18.98 3.66
C LYS A 42 -7.54 -17.86 4.56
N GLU A 43 -6.24 -17.85 4.84
CA GLU A 43 -5.61 -16.80 5.65
C GLU A 43 -5.73 -15.41 5.00
N ARG A 44 -5.63 -15.34 3.66
CA ARG A 44 -5.60 -14.07 2.91
C ARG A 44 -6.95 -13.37 2.81
N VAL A 45 -8.03 -14.05 3.20
CA VAL A 45 -9.37 -13.46 3.30
C VAL A 45 -9.71 -13.05 4.75
N ASN A 46 -8.80 -13.27 5.70
CA ASN A 46 -8.99 -12.81 7.08
C ASN A 46 -8.79 -11.28 7.18
N PRO A 47 -9.72 -10.53 7.81
CA PRO A 47 -9.57 -9.08 7.98
C PRO A 47 -8.27 -8.64 8.65
N SER A 48 -7.76 -9.38 9.64
CA SER A 48 -6.50 -9.04 10.33
C SER A 48 -5.31 -9.14 9.38
N TRP A 49 -5.27 -10.20 8.57
CA TRP A 49 -4.25 -10.39 7.54
C TRP A 49 -4.31 -9.28 6.51
N VAL A 50 -5.50 -8.93 6.01
CA VAL A 50 -5.68 -7.87 5.00
C VAL A 50 -5.20 -6.52 5.53
N VAL A 51 -5.50 -6.19 6.79
CA VAL A 51 -5.00 -4.96 7.44
C VAL A 51 -3.48 -5.00 7.56
N SER A 52 -2.89 -6.09 8.05
CA SER A 52 -1.43 -6.24 8.13
C SER A 52 -0.76 -6.12 6.76
N ARG A 53 -1.35 -6.74 5.73
CA ARG A 53 -0.88 -6.66 4.36
C ARG A 53 -0.94 -5.23 3.81
N ALA A 54 -1.98 -4.47 4.15
CA ALA A 54 -2.13 -3.08 3.73
C ALA A 54 -0.98 -2.19 4.24
N TYR A 55 -0.53 -2.38 5.49
CA TYR A 55 0.67 -1.72 6.01
C TYR A 55 1.88 -1.94 5.09
N TRP A 56 2.21 -3.21 4.84
CA TRP A 56 3.37 -3.56 4.02
C TRP A 56 3.22 -3.16 2.55
N GLN A 57 1.98 -3.09 2.04
CA GLN A 57 1.70 -2.50 0.72
C GLN A 57 2.09 -1.03 0.71
N GLY A 58 1.62 -0.23 1.67
CA GLY A 58 1.97 1.18 1.78
C GLY A 58 3.47 1.41 1.90
N TRP A 59 4.14 0.59 2.72
CA TRP A 59 5.60 0.59 2.82
C TRP A 59 6.26 0.34 1.47
N SER A 60 5.82 -0.69 0.75
CA SER A 60 6.37 -1.05 -0.55
C SER A 60 6.15 0.05 -1.59
N GLU A 61 5.00 0.71 -1.59
CA GLU A 61 4.73 1.83 -2.49
C GLU A 61 5.64 3.04 -2.24
N ALA A 62 5.98 3.31 -0.99
CA ALA A 62 6.94 4.35 -0.67
C ALA A 62 8.35 4.01 -1.18
N VAL A 63 8.78 2.74 -1.08
CA VAL A 63 10.02 2.26 -1.70
C VAL A 63 10.00 2.47 -3.22
N VAL A 64 8.94 2.04 -3.89
CA VAL A 64 8.80 2.19 -5.36
C VAL A 64 8.88 3.66 -5.76
N ALA A 65 8.14 4.54 -5.09
CA ALA A 65 8.15 5.97 -5.39
C ALA A 65 9.54 6.58 -5.25
N HIS A 66 10.29 6.18 -4.20
CA HIS A 66 11.66 6.65 -3.99
C HIS A 66 12.62 6.16 -5.09
N VAL A 67 12.58 4.86 -5.43
CA VAL A 67 13.46 4.28 -6.45
C VAL A 67 13.18 4.85 -7.84
N LEU A 68 11.93 5.20 -8.15
CA LEU A 68 11.55 5.86 -9.40
C LEU A 68 11.84 7.37 -9.44
N GLY A 69 12.65 7.88 -8.50
CA GLY A 69 13.20 9.23 -8.56
C GLY A 69 12.42 10.30 -7.78
N GLN A 70 11.40 9.95 -6.99
CA GLN A 70 10.76 10.94 -6.13
C GLN A 70 11.64 11.33 -4.94
N THR A 71 11.74 12.63 -4.69
CA THR A 71 12.55 13.16 -3.59
C THR A 71 11.94 12.80 -2.24
N ARG A 72 12.78 12.46 -1.27
CA ARG A 72 12.31 12.09 0.08
C ARG A 72 11.50 13.20 0.74
N GLY A 73 11.87 14.47 0.56
CA GLY A 73 11.12 15.61 1.11
C GLY A 73 9.67 15.64 0.63
N LYS A 74 9.44 15.41 -0.67
CA LYS A 74 8.10 15.29 -1.26
C LYS A 74 7.35 14.10 -0.67
N LEU A 75 7.97 12.92 -0.64
CA LEU A 75 7.37 11.70 -0.09
C LEU A 75 7.00 11.84 1.39
N ARG A 76 7.83 12.53 2.21
CA ARG A 76 7.56 12.75 3.64
C ARG A 76 6.34 13.63 3.85
N ARG A 77 6.26 14.74 3.10
CA ARG A 77 5.12 15.66 3.12
C ARG A 77 3.84 14.94 2.67
N GLU A 78 3.88 14.25 1.54
CA GLU A 78 2.72 13.52 1.01
C GLU A 78 2.28 12.40 1.94
N GLY A 79 3.21 11.58 2.46
CA GLY A 79 2.93 10.52 3.42
C GLY A 79 2.28 11.06 4.69
N GLY A 80 2.82 12.14 5.25
CA GLY A 80 2.29 12.80 6.45
C GLY A 80 0.88 13.35 6.22
N LEU A 81 0.67 14.11 5.14
CA LEU A 81 -0.65 14.66 4.80
C LEU A 81 -1.68 13.56 4.52
N ARG A 82 -1.30 12.49 3.81
CA ARG A 82 -2.19 11.35 3.53
C ARG A 82 -2.59 10.62 4.81
N LEU A 83 -1.64 10.39 5.72
CA LEU A 83 -1.93 9.78 7.01
C LEU A 83 -2.88 10.64 7.82
N LEU A 84 -2.57 11.93 8.01
CA LEU A 84 -3.39 12.87 8.75
C LEU A 84 -4.82 12.94 8.20
N LYS A 85 -4.95 13.10 6.88
CA LYS A 85 -6.26 13.15 6.19
C LYS A 85 -7.10 11.89 6.45
N ASN A 86 -6.49 10.71 6.50
CA ASN A 86 -7.22 9.46 6.70
C ASN A 86 -7.54 9.18 8.17
N VAL A 87 -6.66 9.56 9.09
CA VAL A 87 -6.92 9.45 10.53
C VAL A 87 -8.05 10.40 10.94
N LEU A 88 -8.04 11.62 10.44
CA LEU A 88 -9.07 12.64 10.74
C LEU A 88 -10.30 12.55 9.85
N ASN A 89 -10.39 11.54 8.96
CA ASN A 89 -11.52 11.43 8.04
C ASN A 89 -12.81 11.13 8.84
N PRO A 90 -13.83 12.00 8.78
CA PRO A 90 -15.06 11.82 9.57
C PRO A 90 -15.76 10.48 9.27
N GLN A 91 -15.72 9.98 8.03
CA GLN A 91 -16.30 8.68 7.69
C GLN A 91 -15.56 7.52 8.36
N ASN A 92 -14.23 7.62 8.49
CA ASN A 92 -13.44 6.60 9.19
C ASN A 92 -13.71 6.66 10.69
N VAL A 93 -13.88 7.85 11.27
CA VAL A 93 -14.23 8.01 12.70
C VAL A 93 -15.65 7.50 12.96
N LEU A 94 -16.62 7.89 12.13
CA LEU A 94 -18.00 7.42 12.21
C LEU A 94 -18.10 5.90 12.06
N ALA A 95 -17.23 5.27 11.26
CA ALA A 95 -17.20 3.81 11.15
C ALA A 95 -16.94 3.12 12.51
N TYR A 96 -16.14 3.72 13.39
CA TYR A 96 -15.96 3.21 14.75
C TYR A 96 -17.15 3.52 15.67
N MET A 97 -17.78 4.68 15.50
CA MET A 97 -18.96 5.06 16.29
C MET A 97 -20.21 4.20 15.97
N GLN A 98 -20.41 3.85 14.70
CA GLN A 98 -21.62 3.17 14.22
C GLN A 98 -21.58 1.64 14.32
N ALA A 99 -20.57 1.06 15.00
CA ALA A 99 -20.40 -0.38 15.17
C ALA A 99 -20.51 -1.22 13.88
N ASN A 100 -20.20 -0.65 12.69
CA ASN A 100 -20.26 -1.35 11.41
C ASN A 100 -18.92 -2.08 11.13
N PRO A 101 -18.85 -3.42 11.20
CA PRO A 101 -17.58 -4.14 11.12
C PRO A 101 -16.88 -3.97 9.76
N GLN A 102 -17.63 -3.91 8.66
CA GLN A 102 -17.05 -3.74 7.32
C GLN A 102 -16.47 -2.34 7.14
N ALA A 103 -17.16 -1.32 7.64
CA ALA A 103 -16.69 0.06 7.59
C ALA A 103 -15.40 0.22 8.42
N GLN A 104 -15.35 -0.40 9.60
CA GLN A 104 -14.17 -0.41 10.46
C GLN A 104 -12.98 -1.09 9.78
N VAL A 105 -13.17 -2.26 9.16
CA VAL A 105 -12.09 -2.95 8.44
C VAL A 105 -11.57 -2.08 7.29
N LYS A 106 -12.45 -1.45 6.49
CA LYS A 106 -12.04 -0.53 5.42
C LYS A 106 -11.24 0.67 5.95
N ALA A 107 -11.68 1.28 7.06
CA ALA A 107 -10.97 2.38 7.71
C ALA A 107 -9.57 1.92 8.18
N ARG A 108 -9.48 0.75 8.82
CA ARG A 108 -8.22 0.15 9.28
C ARG A 108 -7.26 -0.12 8.12
N ILE A 109 -7.75 -0.67 7.00
CA ILE A 109 -6.93 -0.91 5.80
C ILE A 109 -6.32 0.40 5.30
N ARG A 110 -7.12 1.46 5.17
CA ARG A 110 -6.65 2.77 4.69
C ARG A 110 -5.62 3.39 5.62
N ILE A 111 -5.92 3.43 6.91
CA ILE A 111 -5.02 4.00 7.93
C ILE A 111 -3.72 3.18 7.98
N SER A 112 -3.82 1.84 7.98
CA SER A 112 -2.67 0.94 8.00
C SER A 112 -1.77 1.13 6.78
N PHE A 113 -2.35 1.23 5.57
CA PHE A 113 -1.60 1.57 4.37
C PHE A 113 -0.87 2.91 4.49
N CYS A 114 -1.58 3.97 4.91
CA CYS A 114 -0.97 5.29 5.07
C CYS A 114 0.14 5.27 6.13
N TRP A 115 -0.06 4.50 7.20
CA TRP A 115 0.93 4.32 8.25
C TRP A 115 2.17 3.62 7.71
N GLY A 116 2.04 2.52 6.96
CA GLY A 116 3.20 1.83 6.37
C GLY A 116 3.97 2.69 5.38
N TYR A 117 3.27 3.47 4.56
CA TYR A 117 3.90 4.45 3.67
C TYR A 117 4.67 5.49 4.48
N PHE A 118 4.03 6.10 5.49
CA PHE A 118 4.67 7.09 6.35
C PHE A 118 5.89 6.53 7.08
N SER A 119 5.76 5.36 7.73
CA SER A 119 6.84 4.69 8.44
C SER A 119 8.04 4.47 7.54
N GLN A 120 7.84 4.01 6.30
CA GLN A 120 8.94 3.75 5.39
C GLN A 120 9.75 5.01 5.07
N VAL A 121 9.08 6.14 4.80
CA VAL A 121 9.76 7.38 4.39
C VAL A 121 10.43 8.09 5.58
N TRP A 122 9.90 7.91 6.79
CA TRP A 122 10.38 8.60 7.99
C TRP A 122 11.36 7.79 8.84
N GLN A 123 11.21 6.47 8.96
CA GLN A 123 12.04 5.64 9.85
C GLN A 123 13.35 5.17 9.21
N ARG A 124 13.54 5.37 7.90
CA ARG A 124 14.76 4.94 7.19
C ARG A 124 15.57 6.15 6.69
N SER A 125 16.46 6.68 7.53
CA SER A 125 17.61 7.51 7.14
C SER A 125 18.75 7.25 8.15
N PRO A 126 20.03 7.13 7.75
CA PRO A 126 20.62 7.52 6.47
C PRO A 126 21.21 6.33 5.67
N ASP A 127 21.28 6.50 4.35
CA ASP A 127 22.50 6.13 3.62
C ASP A 127 23.41 7.37 3.66
#